data_AF-A0A1Q2HYU6-F1
#
_entry.id   AF-A0A1Q2HYU6-F1
#
_cell.length_a   1.000
_cell.length_b   1.000
_cell.length_c   1.000
_cell.angle_alpha   90.00
_cell.angle_beta   90.00
_cell.angle_gamma   90.00
#
_symmetry.space_group_name_H-M   'P 1'
#
loop_
_entity.id
_entity.type
_entity.pdbx_description
1 polymer ?
#
loop_
_entity_poly.entity_id
_entity_poly.type
_entity_poly.pdbx_seq_one_letter_code
_entity_poly.pdbx_strand_id
1 'polypeptide(L)'
;MADNAPGSARPQIKLRTAFRQRLQAYTDDILTMSELARNHMVHAAHALINQDLEAAEEALSGIDQLCEIHARCEDRAMALLARQSPVATDLRQVVSYLHIEGDLTRMGNLARLVATIARQHHPAPALPAEVGPALVDIAEATNAMAEVAVQLIESPDVEAALLLRDADARVDTMTRELTANASSADWEHSNREAVDCALVARYFERYADHCVRIGERVIFMVTGSHADEYATYRDLDDEEQAERIAESQRRFTPRA
;
A
#
# COMPACT_ATOMS: atom_id res chain seq x y z
N MET A 1 -19.31 9.77 -56.22
CA MET A 1 -18.91 8.53 -55.53
C MET A 1 -17.88 8.92 -54.50
N ALA A 2 -18.26 8.81 -53.23
CA ALA A 2 -17.41 9.08 -52.09
C ALA A 2 -16.38 7.96 -51.95
N ASP A 3 -15.11 8.31 -51.82
CA ASP A 3 -14.07 7.39 -51.35
C ASP A 3 -13.68 7.82 -49.94
N ASN A 4 -14.15 7.03 -48.98
CA ASN A 4 -13.99 7.22 -47.54
C ASN A 4 -12.81 6.34 -47.11
N ALA A 5 -11.59 6.86 -47.20
CA ALA A 5 -10.39 6.17 -46.74
C ALA A 5 -10.24 6.33 -45.21
N PRO A 6 -10.08 5.25 -44.42
CA PRO A 6 -10.02 5.34 -42.98
C PRO A 6 -8.65 5.81 -42.48
N GLY A 7 -8.62 7.01 -41.90
CA GLY A 7 -8.18 7.18 -40.51
C GLY A 7 -6.67 7.13 -40.21
N SER A 8 -5.86 8.06 -40.74
CA SER A 8 -4.60 8.41 -40.07
C SER A 8 -4.90 9.39 -38.92
N ALA A 9 -5.09 8.88 -37.69
CA ALA A 9 -5.22 9.74 -36.52
C ALA A 9 -4.04 10.73 -36.42
N ARG A 10 -4.33 12.01 -36.13
CA ARG A 10 -3.33 13.09 -36.03
C ARG A 10 -2.18 12.68 -35.06
N PRO A 11 -0.91 13.04 -35.32
CA PRO A 11 0.25 12.63 -34.52
C PRO A 11 0.09 12.85 -33.00
N GLN A 12 -0.53 13.96 -32.60
CA GLN A 12 -0.84 14.26 -31.19
C GLN A 12 -1.83 13.27 -30.55
N ILE A 13 -2.82 12.78 -31.30
CA ILE A 13 -3.79 11.78 -30.82
C ILE A 13 -3.09 10.44 -30.58
N LYS A 14 -2.15 10.05 -31.46
CA LYS A 14 -1.35 8.83 -31.30
C LYS A 14 -0.43 8.91 -30.08
N LEU A 15 0.23 10.05 -29.84
CA LEU A 15 1.09 10.28 -28.67
C LEU A 15 0.32 10.16 -27.35
N ARG A 16 -0.86 10.79 -27.26
CA ARG A 16 -1.72 10.72 -26.06
C ARG A 16 -2.31 9.33 -25.83
N THR A 17 -2.64 8.60 -26.90
CA THR A 17 -3.11 7.21 -26.79
C THR A 17 -2.00 6.31 -26.24
N ALA A 18 -0.78 6.43 -26.78
CA ALA A 18 0.38 5.67 -26.30
C ALA A 18 0.75 6.01 -24.85
N PHE A 19 0.55 7.26 -24.42
CA PHE A 19 0.71 7.65 -23.01
C PHE A 19 -0.26 6.90 -22.11
N ARG A 20 -1.56 6.95 -22.44
CA ARG A 20 -2.61 6.30 -21.65
C ARG A 20 -2.39 4.80 -21.55
N GLN A 21 -1.96 4.15 -22.63
CA GLN A 21 -1.59 2.73 -22.60
C GLN A 21 -0.41 2.44 -21.65
N ARG A 22 0.62 3.29 -21.63
CA ARG A 22 1.76 3.13 -20.71
C ARG A 22 1.38 3.40 -19.26
N LEU A 23 0.53 4.38 -19.02
CA LEU A 23 0.02 4.70 -17.69
C LEU A 23 -0.90 3.59 -17.17
N GLN A 24 -1.71 2.98 -18.04
CA GLN A 24 -2.50 1.80 -17.70
C GLN A 24 -1.58 0.64 -17.31
N ALA A 25 -0.58 0.33 -18.13
CA ALA A 25 0.38 -0.73 -17.81
C ALA A 25 1.17 -0.47 -16.51
N TYR A 26 1.37 0.80 -16.13
CA TYR A 26 1.93 1.15 -14.83
C TYR A 26 0.92 0.91 -13.69
N THR A 27 -0.35 1.26 -13.90
CA THR A 27 -1.44 0.96 -12.95
C THR A 27 -1.55 -0.55 -12.70
N ASP A 28 -1.53 -1.36 -13.76
CA ASP A 28 -1.61 -2.82 -13.66
C ASP A 28 -0.43 -3.41 -12.86
N ASP A 29 0.77 -2.85 -13.04
CA ASP A 29 1.95 -3.27 -12.27
C ASP A 29 1.83 -2.88 -10.78
N ILE A 30 1.32 -1.68 -10.47
CA ILE A 30 1.08 -1.25 -9.08
C ILE A 30 0.01 -2.12 -8.41
N LEU A 31 -1.07 -2.45 -9.12
CA LEU A 31 -2.08 -3.39 -8.63
C LEU A 31 -1.47 -4.76 -8.31
N THR A 32 -0.69 -5.31 -9.24
CA THR A 32 0.00 -6.59 -9.04
C THR A 32 0.94 -6.52 -7.82
N MET A 33 1.70 -5.43 -7.64
CA MET A 33 2.55 -5.25 -6.46
C MET A 33 1.73 -5.20 -5.17
N SER A 34 0.57 -4.56 -5.19
CA SER A 34 -0.29 -4.41 -4.02
C SER A 34 -0.87 -5.75 -3.56
N GLU A 35 -1.31 -6.58 -4.50
CA GLU A 35 -1.78 -7.94 -4.23
C GLU A 35 -0.65 -8.82 -3.69
N LEU A 36 0.54 -8.76 -4.28
CA LEU A 36 1.70 -9.52 -3.81
C LEU A 36 2.10 -9.11 -2.39
N ALA A 37 2.19 -7.81 -2.10
CA ALA A 37 2.54 -7.31 -0.77
C ALA A 37 1.50 -7.69 0.29
N ARG A 38 0.22 -7.75 -0.07
CA ARG A 38 -0.86 -8.30 0.78
C ARG A 38 -0.70 -9.79 1.02
N ASN A 39 -0.58 -10.58 -0.05
CA ASN A 39 -0.48 -12.03 0.02
C ASN A 39 0.75 -12.49 0.82
N HIS A 40 1.90 -11.81 0.68
CA HIS A 40 3.08 -12.10 1.50
C HIS A 40 2.80 -11.96 2.99
N MET A 41 2.08 -10.91 3.41
CA MET A 41 1.75 -10.73 4.83
C MET A 41 0.74 -11.77 5.31
N VAL A 42 -0.26 -12.11 4.49
CA VAL A 42 -1.22 -13.18 4.79
C VAL A 42 -0.51 -14.51 5.00
N HIS A 43 0.39 -14.91 4.10
CA HIS A 43 1.17 -16.14 4.23
C HIS A 43 2.13 -16.09 5.43
N ALA A 44 2.79 -14.95 5.67
CA ALA A 44 3.67 -14.77 6.81
C ALA A 44 2.92 -14.88 8.16
N ALA A 45 1.73 -14.29 8.25
CA ALA A 45 0.87 -14.39 9.42
C ALA A 45 0.36 -15.82 9.61
N HIS A 46 -0.09 -16.48 8.54
CA HIS A 46 -0.51 -17.88 8.57
C HIS A 46 0.61 -18.80 9.08
N ALA A 47 1.81 -18.62 8.55
CA ALA A 47 3.00 -19.37 8.98
C ALA A 47 3.30 -19.16 10.46
N LEU A 48 3.22 -17.92 10.93
CA LEU A 48 3.51 -17.56 12.32
C LEU A 48 2.48 -18.16 13.30
N ILE A 49 1.19 -18.10 12.95
CA ILE A 49 0.08 -18.57 13.80
C ILE A 49 0.01 -20.10 13.80
N ASN A 50 0.16 -20.74 12.65
CA ASN A 50 -0.10 -22.17 12.46
C ASN A 50 1.16 -23.04 12.40
N GLN A 51 2.35 -22.45 12.61
CA GLN A 51 3.64 -23.15 12.49
C GLN A 51 3.85 -23.77 11.10
N ASP A 52 3.27 -23.14 10.08
CA ASP A 52 3.30 -23.64 8.71
C ASP A 52 4.60 -23.20 8.00
N LEU A 53 5.54 -24.14 7.86
CA LEU A 53 6.81 -23.91 7.19
C LEU A 53 6.63 -23.61 5.69
N GLU A 54 5.66 -24.23 5.03
CA GLU A 54 5.42 -24.04 3.60
C GLU A 54 4.95 -22.62 3.34
N ALA A 55 3.98 -22.14 4.12
CA ALA A 55 3.51 -20.75 4.06
C ALA A 55 4.65 -19.74 4.35
N ALA A 56 5.57 -20.05 5.26
CA ALA A 56 6.74 -19.18 5.49
C ALA A 56 7.64 -19.11 4.24
N GLU A 57 7.95 -20.24 3.60
CA GLU A 57 8.78 -20.27 2.40
C GLU A 57 8.10 -19.60 1.20
N GLU A 58 6.78 -19.72 1.07
CA GLU A 58 6.02 -18.99 0.05
C GLU A 58 6.12 -17.47 0.24
N ALA A 59 5.94 -16.98 1.48
CA ALA A 59 6.08 -15.56 1.79
C ALA A 59 7.49 -15.03 1.53
N LEU A 60 8.52 -15.85 1.76
CA LEU A 60 9.92 -15.49 1.56
C LEU A 60 10.32 -15.50 0.09
N SER A 61 9.87 -16.49 -0.68
CA SER A 61 10.24 -16.65 -2.09
C SER A 61 9.53 -15.65 -3.01
N GLY A 62 8.32 -15.20 -2.65
CA GLY A 62 7.60 -14.20 -3.44
C GLY A 62 8.23 -12.80 -3.46
N ILE A 63 9.18 -12.50 -2.56
CA ILE A 63 9.80 -11.16 -2.48
C ILE A 63 10.57 -10.78 -3.74
N ASP A 64 11.18 -11.75 -4.42
CA ASP A 64 11.96 -11.49 -5.64
C ASP A 64 11.05 -10.97 -6.75
N GLN A 65 9.85 -11.55 -6.89
CA GLN A 65 8.85 -11.07 -7.83
C GLN A 65 8.42 -9.63 -7.52
N LEU A 66 8.23 -9.27 -6.25
CA LEU A 66 7.88 -7.90 -5.86
C LEU A 66 8.99 -6.91 -6.26
N CYS A 67 10.26 -7.26 -6.03
CA CYS A 67 11.43 -6.45 -6.41
C CYS A 67 11.54 -6.28 -7.93
N GLU A 68 11.30 -7.33 -8.71
CA GLU A 68 11.32 -7.27 -10.17
C GLU A 68 10.25 -6.31 -10.72
N ILE A 69 9.04 -6.34 -10.15
CA ILE A 69 7.98 -5.41 -10.56
C ILE A 69 8.31 -3.98 -10.14
N HIS A 70 8.87 -3.78 -8.94
CA HIS A 70 9.31 -2.46 -8.49
C HIS A 70 10.32 -1.81 -9.46
N ALA A 71 11.36 -2.55 -9.86
CA ALA A 71 12.34 -2.05 -10.83
C ALA A 71 11.68 -1.70 -12.19
N ARG A 72 10.73 -2.52 -12.64
CA ARG A 72 9.95 -2.24 -13.86
C ARG A 72 9.10 -0.98 -13.72
N CYS A 73 8.52 -0.74 -12.55
CA CYS A 73 7.74 0.45 -12.24
C CYS A 73 8.60 1.73 -12.28
N GLU A 74 9.80 1.72 -11.71
CA GLU A 74 10.75 2.85 -11.78
C GLU A 74 11.08 3.22 -13.24
N ASP A 75 11.38 2.21 -14.07
CA ASP A 75 11.67 2.39 -15.50
C ASP A 75 10.47 3.00 -16.25
N ARG A 76 9.25 2.56 -15.93
CA ARG A 76 8.03 3.11 -16.54
C ARG A 76 7.79 4.55 -16.13
N ALA A 77 7.95 4.87 -14.84
CA ALA A 77 7.79 6.22 -14.33
C ALA A 77 8.77 7.17 -15.02
N MET A 78 10.05 6.79 -15.11
CA MET A 78 11.06 7.57 -15.83
C MET A 78 10.70 7.74 -17.31
N ALA A 79 10.24 6.68 -17.98
CA ALA A 79 9.83 6.75 -19.38
C ALA A 79 8.60 7.63 -19.61
N LEU A 80 7.65 7.69 -18.66
CA LEU A 80 6.47 8.55 -18.72
C LEU A 80 6.85 10.02 -18.53
N LEU A 81 7.70 10.32 -17.54
CA LEU A 81 8.15 11.68 -17.21
C LEU A 81 9.11 12.26 -18.26
N ALA A 82 10.03 11.45 -18.81
CA ALA A 82 11.05 11.93 -19.74
C ALA A 82 10.53 12.11 -21.17
N ARG A 83 9.58 11.26 -21.62
CA ARG A 83 9.14 11.24 -23.02
C ARG A 83 7.96 12.16 -23.30
N GLN A 84 7.25 12.60 -22.27
CA GLN A 84 6.03 13.40 -22.41
C GLN A 84 5.99 14.47 -21.30
N SER A 85 5.33 15.59 -21.57
CA SER A 85 4.96 16.56 -20.54
C SER A 85 3.55 16.21 -20.04
N PRO A 86 3.39 15.32 -19.04
CA PRO A 86 2.07 14.97 -18.54
C PRO A 86 1.33 16.22 -18.05
N VAL A 87 0.02 16.25 -18.31
CA VAL A 87 -0.85 17.26 -17.70
C VAL A 87 -0.93 17.03 -16.19
N ALA A 88 -1.35 18.04 -15.44
CA ALA A 88 -1.32 18.04 -13.96
C ALA A 88 -1.84 16.75 -13.31
N THR A 89 -2.98 16.22 -13.75
CA THR A 89 -3.56 14.97 -13.21
C THR A 89 -2.69 13.75 -13.49
N ASP A 90 -2.20 13.62 -14.73
CA ASP A 90 -1.37 12.49 -15.14
C ASP A 90 -0.01 12.53 -14.41
N LEU A 91 0.54 13.73 -14.16
CA LEU A 91 1.75 13.91 -13.38
C LEU A 91 1.55 13.48 -11.91
N ARG A 92 0.44 13.90 -11.29
CA ARG A 92 0.12 13.48 -9.91
C ARG A 92 -0.01 11.97 -9.80
N GLN A 93 -0.67 11.32 -10.76
CA GLN A 93 -0.78 9.86 -10.77
C GLN A 93 0.60 9.18 -10.83
N VAL A 94 1.48 9.60 -11.75
CA VAL A 94 2.84 9.02 -11.85
C VAL A 94 3.65 9.25 -10.58
N VAL A 95 3.59 10.45 -9.98
CA VAL A 95 4.32 10.76 -8.74
C VAL A 95 3.74 10.00 -7.54
N SER A 96 2.41 9.87 -7.44
CA SER A 96 1.77 9.06 -6.40
C SER A 96 2.17 7.60 -6.52
N TYR A 97 2.20 7.03 -7.72
CA TYR A 97 2.62 5.65 -7.95
C TYR A 97 4.09 5.40 -7.57
N LEU A 98 4.99 6.33 -7.88
CA LEU A 98 6.40 6.27 -7.45
C LEU A 98 6.57 6.20 -5.93
N HIS A 99 5.66 6.84 -5.18
CA HIS A 99 5.67 6.72 -3.72
C HIS A 99 5.01 5.41 -3.25
N ILE A 100 3.87 5.06 -3.86
CA ILE A 100 3.11 3.84 -3.52
C ILE A 100 3.97 2.59 -3.74
N GLU A 101 4.69 2.45 -4.85
CA GLU A 101 5.57 1.29 -5.09
C GLU A 101 6.64 1.12 -4.00
N GLY A 102 7.16 2.23 -3.46
CA GLY A 102 8.12 2.23 -2.37
C GLY A 102 7.49 1.77 -1.05
N ASP A 103 6.25 2.17 -0.78
CA ASP A 103 5.50 1.71 0.38
C ASP A 103 5.10 0.22 0.26
N LEU A 104 4.68 -0.23 -0.92
CA LEU A 104 4.41 -1.65 -1.22
C LEU A 104 5.66 -2.53 -1.03
N THR A 105 6.82 -2.04 -1.46
CA THR A 105 8.11 -2.74 -1.26
C THR A 105 8.46 -2.86 0.22
N ARG A 106 8.17 -1.82 1.02
CA ARG A 106 8.37 -1.87 2.48
C ARG A 106 7.39 -2.83 3.15
N MET A 107 6.12 -2.84 2.73
CA MET A 107 5.11 -3.81 3.18
C MET A 107 5.56 -5.24 2.94
N GLY A 108 6.03 -5.56 1.73
CA GLY A 108 6.58 -6.89 1.42
C GLY A 108 7.80 -7.26 2.27
N ASN A 109 8.68 -6.29 2.54
CA ASN A 109 9.83 -6.52 3.42
C ASN A 109 9.45 -6.78 4.88
N LEU A 110 8.39 -6.14 5.39
CA LEU A 110 7.86 -6.42 6.72
C LEU A 110 7.27 -7.82 6.80
N ALA A 111 6.51 -8.24 5.78
CA ALA A 111 6.02 -9.61 5.66
C ALA A 111 7.16 -10.63 5.65
N ARG A 112 8.24 -10.36 4.91
CA ARG A 112 9.46 -11.19 4.90
C ARG A 112 10.07 -11.35 6.29
N LEU A 113 10.08 -10.30 7.11
CA LEU A 113 10.60 -10.36 8.49
C LEU A 113 9.71 -11.25 9.38
N VAL A 114 8.39 -11.12 9.27
CA VAL A 114 7.43 -11.98 9.99
C VAL A 114 7.62 -13.46 9.60
N ALA A 115 7.67 -13.75 8.30
CA ALA A 115 7.90 -15.11 7.80
C ALA A 115 9.27 -15.68 8.23
N THR A 116 10.29 -14.82 8.33
CA THR A 116 11.61 -15.22 8.81
C THR A 116 11.56 -15.70 10.26
N ILE A 117 10.82 -15.00 11.13
CA ILE A 117 10.62 -15.39 12.53
C ILE A 117 9.90 -16.74 12.60
N ALA A 118 8.79 -16.90 11.86
CA ALA A 118 8.04 -18.16 11.81
C ALA A 118 8.93 -19.34 11.39
N ARG A 119 9.70 -19.18 10.31
CA ARG A 119 10.61 -20.21 9.82
C ARG A 119 11.73 -20.56 10.80
N GLN A 120 12.33 -19.57 11.45
CA GLN A 120 13.48 -19.79 12.34
C GLN A 120 13.12 -20.62 13.57
N HIS A 121 11.86 -20.63 13.99
CA HIS A 121 11.40 -21.36 15.16
C HIS A 121 10.85 -22.74 14.83
N HIS A 122 10.48 -23.00 13.57
CA HIS A 122 9.95 -24.30 13.16
C HIS A 122 10.89 -25.47 13.55
N PRO A 123 10.37 -26.57 14.13
CA PRO A 123 8.94 -26.91 14.28
C PRO A 123 8.29 -26.40 15.58
N ALA A 124 8.99 -25.63 16.40
CA ALA A 124 8.41 -25.03 17.59
C ALA A 124 7.61 -23.76 17.23
N PRO A 125 6.60 -23.38 18.04
CA PRO A 125 5.98 -22.07 17.93
C PRO A 125 7.01 -20.95 18.10
N ALA A 126 6.85 -19.88 17.32
CA ALA A 126 7.66 -18.69 17.48
C ALA A 126 7.25 -17.86 18.70
N LEU A 127 5.95 -17.80 18.97
CA LEU A 127 5.34 -17.02 20.04
C LEU A 127 4.53 -17.93 20.98
N PRO A 128 4.32 -17.52 22.25
CA PRO A 128 3.49 -18.26 23.18
C PRO A 128 2.05 -18.45 22.70
N ALA A 129 1.42 -19.56 23.08
CA ALA A 129 0.08 -19.91 22.62
C ALA A 129 -0.99 -18.90 23.08
N GLU A 130 -0.78 -18.28 24.24
CA GLU A 130 -1.65 -17.29 24.86
C GLU A 130 -1.72 -15.99 24.04
N VAL A 131 -0.69 -15.70 23.24
CA VAL A 131 -0.62 -14.55 22.34
C VAL A 131 -1.39 -14.79 21.04
N GLY A 132 -1.65 -16.05 20.67
CA GLY A 132 -2.28 -16.46 19.41
C GLY A 132 -3.54 -15.68 19.05
N PRO A 133 -4.55 -15.54 19.94
CA PRO A 133 -5.77 -14.79 19.64
C PRO A 133 -5.52 -13.32 19.27
N ALA A 134 -4.65 -12.62 20.02
CA ALA A 134 -4.31 -11.23 19.74
C ALA A 134 -3.59 -11.09 18.38
N LEU A 135 -2.74 -12.06 18.04
CA LEU A 135 -2.05 -12.07 16.75
C LEU A 135 -3.03 -12.28 15.58
N VAL A 136 -4.04 -13.13 15.75
CA VAL A 136 -5.12 -13.32 14.74
C VAL A 136 -5.86 -12.00 14.52
N ASP A 137 -6.28 -11.32 15.60
CA ASP A 137 -7.00 -10.04 15.49
C ASP A 137 -6.16 -8.96 14.78
N ILE A 138 -4.85 -8.88 15.08
CA ILE A 138 -3.91 -7.96 14.41
C ILE A 138 -3.76 -8.33 12.92
N ALA A 139 -3.57 -9.60 12.61
CA ALA A 139 -3.40 -10.07 11.23
C ALA A 139 -4.65 -9.82 10.37
N GLU A 140 -5.84 -10.06 10.93
CA GLU A 140 -7.11 -9.79 10.24
C GLU A 140 -7.32 -8.28 10.00
N ALA A 141 -7.07 -7.44 11.01
CA ALA A 141 -7.21 -5.99 10.88
C ALA A 141 -6.24 -5.41 9.84
N THR A 142 -4.97 -5.81 9.87
CA THR A 142 -3.96 -5.36 8.90
C THR A 142 -4.25 -5.87 7.48
N ASN A 143 -4.76 -7.10 7.33
CA ASN A 143 -5.19 -7.61 6.02
C ASN A 143 -6.39 -6.83 5.46
N ALA A 144 -7.35 -6.46 6.31
CA ALA A 144 -8.48 -5.61 5.88
C ALA A 144 -7.99 -4.22 5.42
N MET A 145 -7.01 -3.62 6.11
CA MET A 145 -6.40 -2.37 5.67
C MET A 145 -5.68 -2.51 4.33
N ALA A 146 -4.92 -3.59 4.11
CA ALA A 146 -4.26 -3.86 2.83
C ALA A 146 -5.27 -4.09 1.70
N GLU A 147 -6.39 -4.76 1.97
CA GLU A 147 -7.47 -4.94 1.01
C GLU A 147 -8.07 -3.61 0.57
N VAL A 148 -8.33 -2.70 1.52
CA VAL A 148 -8.76 -1.33 1.20
C VAL A 148 -7.69 -0.60 0.39
N ALA A 149 -6.41 -0.71 0.74
CA ALA A 149 -5.33 -0.08 -0.02
C ALA A 149 -5.24 -0.58 -1.47
N VAL A 150 -5.45 -1.88 -1.72
CA VAL A 150 -5.55 -2.46 -3.06
C VAL A 150 -6.75 -1.88 -3.82
N GLN A 151 -7.93 -1.85 -3.18
CA GLN A 151 -9.14 -1.29 -3.78
C GLN A 151 -9.00 0.19 -4.14
N LEU A 152 -8.29 0.99 -3.33
CA LEU A 152 -8.02 2.40 -3.60
C LEU A 152 -7.13 2.64 -4.82
N ILE A 153 -6.25 1.68 -5.14
CA ILE A 153 -5.43 1.74 -6.36
C ILE A 153 -6.29 1.42 -7.59
N GLU A 154 -7.19 0.45 -7.48
CA GLU A 154 -8.08 0.04 -8.58
C GLU A 154 -9.16 1.09 -8.86
N SER A 155 -9.80 1.58 -7.81
CA SER A 155 -10.91 2.52 -7.85
C SER A 155 -10.71 3.57 -6.74
N PRO A 156 -10.00 4.67 -7.03
CA PRO A 156 -9.74 5.74 -6.05
C PRO A 156 -11.00 6.29 -5.39
N ASP A 157 -11.06 6.17 -4.06
CA ASP A 157 -12.12 6.70 -3.20
C ASP A 157 -11.48 7.47 -2.04
N VAL A 158 -11.72 8.77 -1.99
CA VAL A 158 -11.08 9.67 -1.03
C VAL A 158 -11.63 9.45 0.39
N GLU A 159 -12.92 9.11 0.52
CA GLU A 159 -13.53 8.86 1.83
C GLU A 159 -13.08 7.53 2.40
N ALA A 160 -13.04 6.48 1.57
CA ALA A 160 -12.48 5.20 1.99
C ALA A 160 -11.00 5.32 2.39
N ALA A 161 -10.22 6.15 1.69
CA ALA A 161 -8.81 6.40 2.03
C ALA A 161 -8.63 7.09 3.38
N LEU A 162 -9.55 7.97 3.80
CA LEU A 162 -9.48 8.62 5.11
C LEU A 162 -9.73 7.66 6.26
N LEU A 163 -10.62 6.67 6.07
CA LEU A 163 -10.96 5.68 7.10
C LEU A 163 -9.78 4.77 7.49
N LEU A 164 -8.73 4.69 6.66
CA LEU A 164 -7.53 3.94 6.98
C LEU A 164 -6.83 4.44 8.24
N ARG A 165 -6.92 5.73 8.57
CA ARG A 165 -6.33 6.30 9.81
C ARG A 165 -7.02 5.76 11.07
N ASP A 166 -8.34 5.60 11.02
CA ASP A 166 -9.10 5.04 12.16
C ASP A 166 -8.82 3.54 12.32
N ALA A 167 -8.67 2.82 11.19
CA ALA A 167 -8.27 1.42 11.21
C ALA A 167 -6.86 1.21 11.77
N ASP A 168 -5.92 2.09 11.42
CA ASP A 168 -4.54 2.10 11.92
C ASP A 168 -4.49 2.32 13.44
N ALA A 169 -5.24 3.29 13.96
CA ALA A 169 -5.34 3.53 15.41
C ALA A 169 -5.81 2.30 16.21
N ARG A 170 -6.65 1.45 15.59
CA ARG A 170 -7.06 0.17 16.18
C ARG A 170 -5.90 -0.84 16.17
N VAL A 171 -5.16 -0.96 15.07
CA VAL A 171 -3.96 -1.83 14.99
C VAL A 171 -2.92 -1.38 16.03
N ASP A 172 -2.63 -0.08 16.11
CA ASP A 172 -1.73 0.52 17.10
C ASP A 172 -2.10 0.18 18.54
N THR A 173 -3.40 0.11 18.83
CA THR A 173 -3.87 -0.25 20.17
C THR A 173 -3.57 -1.72 20.46
N MET A 174 -3.91 -2.63 19.54
CA MET A 174 -3.67 -4.06 19.70
C MET A 174 -2.17 -4.40 19.77
N THR A 175 -1.34 -3.78 18.93
CA THR A 175 0.12 -4.01 18.93
C THR A 175 0.79 -3.47 20.20
N ARG A 176 0.31 -2.34 20.74
CA ARG A 176 0.75 -1.82 22.05
C ARG A 176 0.38 -2.74 23.19
N GLU A 177 -0.84 -3.27 23.20
CA GLU A 177 -1.29 -4.24 24.21
C GLU A 177 -0.46 -5.52 24.16
N LEU A 178 -0.21 -6.08 22.96
CA LEU A 178 0.66 -7.23 22.78
C LEU A 178 2.07 -6.98 23.32
N THR A 179 2.66 -5.83 22.99
CA THR A 179 4.01 -5.46 23.45
C THR A 179 4.05 -5.24 24.96
N ALA A 180 3.01 -4.63 25.54
CA ALA A 180 2.90 -4.41 26.98
C ALA A 180 2.80 -5.73 27.75
N ASN A 181 2.02 -6.69 27.26
CA ASN A 181 1.91 -8.03 27.84
C ASN A 181 3.26 -8.76 27.82
N ALA A 182 3.97 -8.71 26.68
CA ALA A 182 5.29 -9.31 26.51
C ALA A 182 6.39 -8.65 27.37
N SER A 183 6.16 -7.44 27.87
CA SER A 183 7.10 -6.68 28.71
C SER A 183 6.68 -6.62 30.18
N SER A 184 5.60 -7.32 30.54
CA SER A 184 5.04 -7.27 31.89
C SER A 184 5.93 -7.99 32.90
N ALA A 185 5.82 -7.61 34.17
CA ALA A 185 6.51 -8.31 35.26
C ALA A 185 6.02 -9.76 35.44
N ASP A 186 4.80 -10.04 34.97
CA ASP A 186 4.14 -11.33 35.03
C ASP A 186 4.39 -12.19 33.77
N TRP A 187 5.34 -11.80 32.91
CA TRP A 187 5.71 -12.58 31.72
C TRP A 187 6.43 -13.87 32.12
N GLU A 188 5.77 -15.02 31.90
CA GLU A 188 6.27 -16.33 32.31
C GLU A 188 7.14 -17.02 31.24
N HIS A 189 7.27 -16.44 30.04
CA HIS A 189 8.02 -17.02 28.93
C HIS A 189 9.44 -16.45 28.81
N SER A 190 10.22 -16.94 27.84
CA SER A 190 11.60 -16.51 27.68
C SER A 190 11.71 -15.05 27.20
N ASN A 191 12.87 -14.43 27.48
CA ASN A 191 13.20 -13.10 26.93
C ASN A 191 13.21 -13.09 25.39
N ARG A 192 13.52 -14.24 24.77
CA ARG A 192 13.48 -14.36 23.30
C ARG A 192 12.05 -14.24 22.79
N GLU A 193 11.12 -14.99 23.38
CA GLU A 193 9.69 -14.92 23.03
C GLU A 193 9.12 -13.51 23.26
N ALA A 194 9.52 -12.82 24.34
CA ALA A 194 9.14 -11.43 24.56
C ALA A 194 9.62 -10.50 23.43
N VAL A 195 10.88 -10.65 23.00
CA VAL A 195 11.45 -9.87 21.90
C VAL A 195 10.75 -10.19 20.58
N ASP A 196 10.50 -11.46 20.29
CA ASP A 196 9.81 -11.88 19.06
C ASP A 196 8.38 -11.33 19.03
N CYS A 197 7.64 -11.36 20.15
CA CYS A 197 6.33 -10.71 20.29
C CYS A 197 6.40 -9.22 19.95
N ALA A 198 7.36 -8.49 20.53
CA ALA A 198 7.51 -7.05 20.29
C ALA A 198 7.91 -6.74 18.84
N LEU A 199 8.77 -7.55 18.23
CA LEU A 199 9.17 -7.39 16.82
C LEU A 199 7.99 -7.63 15.88
N VAL A 200 7.23 -8.72 16.09
CA VAL A 200 6.05 -9.04 15.30
C VAL A 200 5.02 -7.91 15.42
N ALA A 201 4.70 -7.46 16.64
CA ALA A 201 3.79 -6.35 16.88
C ALA A 201 4.21 -5.10 16.10
N ARG A 202 5.51 -4.76 16.18
CA ARG A 202 6.10 -3.62 15.47
C ARG A 202 6.04 -3.76 13.95
N TYR A 203 6.18 -4.97 13.41
CA TYR A 203 6.12 -5.19 11.97
C TYR A 203 4.70 -5.05 11.42
N PHE A 204 3.68 -5.48 12.17
CA PHE A 204 2.28 -5.24 11.81
C PHE A 204 1.89 -3.75 11.93
N GLU A 205 2.29 -3.06 13.00
CA GLU A 205 2.12 -1.60 13.16
C GLU A 205 2.68 -0.86 11.94
N ARG A 206 3.94 -1.13 11.59
CA ARG A 206 4.58 -0.49 10.44
C ARG A 206 3.98 -0.88 9.10
N TYR A 207 3.33 -2.03 9.01
CA TYR A 207 2.65 -2.46 7.79
C TYR A 207 1.34 -1.68 7.63
N ALA A 208 0.60 -1.47 8.72
CA ALA A 208 -0.59 -0.65 8.78
C ALA A 208 -0.29 0.82 8.43
N ASP A 209 0.81 1.39 8.96
CA ASP A 209 1.35 2.71 8.58
C ASP A 209 1.47 2.87 7.06
N HIS A 210 1.98 1.85 6.37
CA HIS A 210 2.17 1.89 4.92
C HIS A 210 0.83 1.83 4.16
N CYS A 211 -0.18 1.13 4.69
CA CYS A 211 -1.53 1.16 4.13
C CYS A 211 -2.11 2.59 4.21
N VAL A 212 -1.96 3.27 5.36
CA VAL A 212 -2.38 4.68 5.53
C VAL A 212 -1.68 5.57 4.51
N ARG A 213 -0.36 5.45 4.36
CA ARG A 213 0.40 6.24 3.37
C ARG A 213 -0.09 6.03 1.95
N ILE A 214 -0.43 4.80 1.56
CA ILE A 214 -1.02 4.55 0.24
C ILE A 214 -2.34 5.31 0.09
N GLY A 215 -3.22 5.24 1.09
CA GLY A 215 -4.46 6.04 1.12
C GLY A 215 -4.20 7.54 0.95
N GLU A 216 -3.26 8.10 1.71
CA GLU A 216 -2.89 9.52 1.60
C GLU A 216 -2.36 9.90 0.21
N ARG A 217 -1.64 8.99 -0.45
CA ARG A 217 -1.17 9.19 -1.84
C ARG A 217 -2.32 9.15 -2.84
N VAL A 218 -3.35 8.34 -2.60
CA VAL A 218 -4.58 8.32 -3.39
C VAL A 218 -5.36 9.61 -3.22
N ILE A 219 -5.51 10.12 -1.99
CA ILE A 219 -6.14 11.42 -1.73
C ILE A 219 -5.44 12.52 -2.53
N PHE A 220 -4.11 12.59 -2.47
CA PHE A 220 -3.34 13.56 -3.24
C PHE A 220 -3.49 13.38 -4.75
N MET A 221 -3.49 12.13 -5.23
CA MET A 221 -3.66 11.81 -6.65
C MET A 221 -4.97 12.41 -7.19
N VAL A 222 -6.07 12.19 -6.48
CA VAL A 222 -7.42 12.63 -6.86
C VAL A 222 -7.60 14.14 -6.68
N THR A 223 -7.32 14.64 -5.47
CA THR A 223 -7.69 16.00 -5.05
C THR A 223 -6.62 17.05 -5.37
N GLY A 224 -5.35 16.64 -5.44
CA GLY A 224 -4.20 17.54 -5.46
C GLY A 224 -3.80 18.08 -4.08
N SER A 225 -4.57 17.79 -3.04
CA SER A 225 -4.32 18.19 -1.65
C SER A 225 -3.73 17.05 -0.83
N HIS A 226 -2.92 17.40 0.16
CA HIS A 226 -2.49 16.42 1.16
C HIS A 226 -3.68 16.01 2.04
N ALA A 227 -3.64 14.80 2.60
CA ALA A 227 -4.74 14.24 3.38
C ALA A 227 -5.19 15.15 4.54
N ASP A 228 -4.25 15.78 5.24
CA ASP A 228 -4.59 16.72 6.33
C ASP A 228 -5.30 17.98 5.81
N GLU A 229 -4.89 18.51 4.65
CA GLU A 229 -5.55 19.66 4.03
C GLU A 229 -6.98 19.27 3.60
N TYR A 230 -7.13 18.11 2.94
CA TYR A 230 -8.45 17.59 2.53
C TYR A 230 -9.38 17.37 3.72
N ALA A 231 -8.89 16.79 4.81
CA ALA A 231 -9.67 16.56 6.02
C ALA A 231 -10.24 17.85 6.63
N THR A 232 -9.64 19.02 6.39
CA THR A 232 -10.18 20.30 6.90
C THR A 232 -11.42 20.79 6.17
N TYR A 233 -11.64 20.36 4.93
CA TYR A 233 -12.74 20.84 4.09
C TYR A 233 -13.68 19.73 3.60
N ARG A 234 -13.43 18.47 3.96
CA ARG A 234 -14.27 17.32 3.56
C ARG A 234 -15.72 17.38 4.07
N ASP A 235 -15.97 18.15 5.13
CA ASP A 235 -17.31 18.30 5.74
C ASP A 235 -18.02 19.58 5.26
N LEU A 236 -17.40 20.35 4.35
CA LEU A 236 -18.07 21.46 3.66
C LEU A 236 -19.11 20.94 2.67
N ASP A 237 -19.95 21.81 2.13
CA ASP A 237 -20.87 21.41 1.05
C ASP A 237 -20.12 21.08 -0.25
N ASP A 238 -20.79 20.36 -1.16
CA ASP A 238 -20.21 19.86 -2.41
C ASP A 238 -19.62 20.98 -3.28
N GLU A 239 -20.19 22.19 -3.25
CA GLU A 239 -19.74 23.32 -4.06
C GLU A 239 -18.45 23.91 -3.51
N GLU A 240 -18.39 24.14 -2.19
CA GLU A 240 -17.20 24.59 -1.50
C GLU A 240 -16.05 23.56 -1.59
N GLN A 241 -16.36 22.27 -1.46
CA GLN A 241 -15.38 21.19 -1.67
C GLN A 241 -14.80 21.20 -3.08
N ALA A 242 -15.67 21.30 -4.09
CA ALA A 242 -15.25 21.36 -5.49
C ALA A 242 -14.36 22.58 -5.75
N GLU A 243 -14.65 23.72 -5.14
CA GLU A 243 -13.81 24.92 -5.24
C GLU A 243 -12.42 24.71 -4.62
N ARG A 244 -12.34 24.10 -3.43
CA ARG A 244 -11.05 23.78 -2.78
C ARG A 244 -10.20 22.81 -3.58
N ILE A 245 -10.82 21.76 -4.11
CA ILE A 245 -10.15 20.81 -5.00
C ILE A 245 -9.66 21.52 -6.26
N ALA A 246 -10.49 22.36 -6.88
CA ALA A 246 -10.08 23.13 -8.06
C ALA A 246 -8.93 24.10 -7.75
N GLU A 247 -8.94 24.77 -6.59
CA GLU A 247 -7.86 25.63 -6.13
C GLU A 247 -6.55 24.84 -5.97
N SER A 248 -6.61 23.67 -5.32
CA SER A 248 -5.47 22.78 -5.14
C SER A 248 -4.89 22.30 -6.48
N GLN A 249 -5.75 21.92 -7.41
CA GLN A 249 -5.35 21.49 -8.75
C GLN A 249 -4.74 22.62 -9.59
N ARG A 250 -5.15 23.88 -9.40
CA ARG A 250 -4.57 25.05 -10.08
C ARG A 250 -3.10 25.27 -9.72
N ARG A 251 -2.65 24.89 -8.51
CA ARG A 251 -1.23 24.98 -8.12
C ARG A 251 -0.30 24.21 -9.06
N PHE A 252 -0.81 23.14 -9.68
CA PHE A 252 -0.05 22.25 -10.56
C PHE A 252 -0.27 22.53 -12.05
N THR A 253 -1.01 23.58 -12.39
CA THR A 253 -1.22 23.98 -13.78
C THR A 253 -0.12 24.98 -14.17
N PRO A 254 0.60 24.78 -15.29
CA PRO A 254 1.60 25.76 -15.74
C PRO A 254 0.94 27.13 -15.91
N ARG A 255 1.52 28.18 -15.32
CA ARG A 255 1.14 29.55 -15.67
C ARG A 255 1.57 29.78 -17.12
N ALA A 256 0.61 30.11 -17.98
CA ALA A 256 0.82 30.45 -19.38
C ALA A 256 1.73 31.67 -19.55
#